data_AF-A0A9P1B178-F1
#
_entry.id   AF-A0A9P1B178-F1
#
_cell.length_a   1.000
_cell.length_b   1.000
_cell.length_c   1.000
_cell.angle_alpha   90.00
_cell.angle_beta   90.00
_cell.angle_gamma   90.00
#
_symmetry.space_group_name_H-M   'P 1'
#
loop_
_entity.id
_entity.type
_entity.pdbx_description
1 polymer ?
#
loop_
_entity_poly.entity_id
_entity_poly.type
_entity_poly.pdbx_seq_one_letter_code
_entity_poly.pdbx_strand_id
1 'polypeptide(L)'
;MPTALALSLAFLILPTVSAVLQAVTVKGIVNCRGHRQPGTFVQLYDEDSLFDSDDLLGSVVADHRGVFCVKGSTDEFTTIEPYIFIEHNCGYEGLNEKRVFTRIVPADHITEGAKAKNVYHMGDIELLTPDAPVQKYEKRIYVETNIDERIRQCIPTYVQYKRFYEKTVFESKIHETVLPTDEEPGVDGEPVIEPTEEEEDVEATTGEFVEPGQTQIRHEDHNLSEEERRVEEERLRLEEEQRKLDEIRRLEEEALRLEEIRRIEEEKKRIEEIRRQEEEQQRIELERREEERRLENERRAEEERKREEDAKLQEQRRKEQEEEHKRRLEEYHRREQERQEALKIREELIKQREEDSKNKGSSAEQTEKKDPCVHYPVITQGQTISRSVELRHEYVEDPCLRR
;
A
#
# COMPACT_ATOMS: atom_id res chain seq x y z
N MET A 1 -66.47 49.93 16.58
CA MET A 1 -65.61 50.39 15.47
C MET A 1 -64.32 49.59 15.54
N PRO A 2 -64.08 48.66 14.60
CA PRO A 2 -63.15 47.56 14.77
C PRO A 2 -61.74 47.91 14.25
N THR A 3 -60.73 47.81 15.10
CA THR A 3 -59.32 47.83 14.71
C THR A 3 -58.60 46.71 15.47
N ALA A 4 -59.00 45.47 15.20
CA ALA A 4 -58.33 44.27 15.76
C ALA A 4 -58.43 43.06 14.83
N LEU A 5 -58.56 43.29 13.51
CA LEU A 5 -58.64 42.26 12.48
C LEU A 5 -57.83 42.71 11.26
N ALA A 6 -56.53 42.92 11.46
CA ALA A 6 -55.62 43.28 10.36
C ALA A 6 -54.19 42.75 10.56
N LEU A 7 -54.03 41.65 11.32
CA LEU A 7 -52.69 41.12 11.64
C LEU A 7 -52.61 39.58 11.64
N SER A 8 -53.49 38.87 10.93
CA SER A 8 -53.42 37.40 10.81
C SER A 8 -53.52 36.85 9.38
N LEU A 9 -53.14 37.64 8.36
CA LEU A 9 -53.22 37.20 6.95
C LEU A 9 -51.95 37.45 6.14
N ALA A 10 -50.78 37.43 6.79
CA ALA A 10 -49.49 37.66 6.14
C ALA A 10 -48.44 36.55 6.43
N PHE A 11 -48.86 35.33 6.78
CA PHE A 11 -47.93 34.22 7.08
C PHE A 11 -48.20 32.91 6.30
N LEU A 12 -48.87 32.98 5.15
CA LEU A 12 -49.17 31.80 4.32
C LEU A 12 -48.94 32.08 2.83
N ILE A 13 -47.71 32.48 2.49
CA ILE A 13 -47.16 32.26 1.15
C ILE A 13 -45.72 31.75 1.35
N LEU A 14 -45.59 30.56 1.97
CA LEU A 14 -44.38 29.79 1.76
C LEU A 14 -44.46 29.27 0.32
N PRO A 15 -43.50 29.59 -0.58
CA PRO A 15 -43.45 28.95 -1.88
C PRO A 15 -43.32 27.44 -1.64
N THR A 16 -44.29 26.68 -2.14
CA THR A 16 -44.18 25.22 -2.19
C THR A 16 -43.04 24.89 -3.15
N VAL A 17 -41.86 24.63 -2.59
CA VAL A 17 -40.71 24.12 -3.35
C VAL A 17 -41.02 22.65 -3.62
N SER A 18 -41.62 22.37 -4.77
CA SER A 18 -41.86 21.02 -5.26
C SER A 18 -40.67 20.59 -6.12
N ALA A 19 -40.16 19.39 -5.89
CA ALA A 19 -39.19 18.79 -6.79
C ALA A 19 -39.83 18.62 -8.19
N VAL A 20 -39.04 18.89 -9.22
CA VAL A 20 -39.42 18.83 -10.62
C VAL A 20 -38.67 17.68 -11.26
N LEU A 21 -39.42 16.69 -11.73
CA LEU A 21 -38.87 15.61 -12.55
C LEU A 21 -38.25 16.20 -13.82
N GLN A 22 -36.98 15.94 -14.02
CA GLN A 22 -36.21 16.38 -15.18
C GLN A 22 -35.58 15.19 -15.87
N ALA A 23 -35.44 15.26 -17.19
CA ALA A 23 -34.88 14.20 -18.00
C ALA A 23 -33.92 14.73 -19.05
N VAL A 24 -32.90 13.93 -19.34
CA VAL A 24 -31.87 14.20 -20.34
C VAL A 24 -31.58 12.94 -21.16
N THR A 25 -31.22 13.14 -22.42
CA THR A 25 -30.81 12.05 -23.32
C THR A 25 -29.59 12.49 -24.11
N VAL A 26 -28.54 11.68 -24.06
CA VAL A 26 -27.23 12.00 -24.62
C VAL A 26 -26.82 10.92 -25.62
N LYS A 27 -26.36 11.34 -26.79
CA LYS A 27 -25.86 10.47 -27.85
C LYS A 27 -24.48 10.91 -28.29
N GLY A 28 -23.57 9.95 -28.43
CA GLY A 28 -22.20 10.21 -28.86
C GLY A 28 -21.57 9.00 -29.53
N ILE A 29 -20.33 9.17 -30.00
CA ILE A 29 -19.53 8.10 -30.57
C ILE A 29 -18.15 8.12 -29.92
N VAL A 30 -17.73 6.99 -29.37
CA VAL A 30 -16.46 6.86 -28.65
C VAL A 30 -15.37 6.35 -29.57
N ASN A 31 -14.24 7.06 -29.57
CA ASN A 31 -13.04 6.77 -30.34
C ASN A 31 -11.82 6.67 -29.42
N CYS A 32 -10.85 5.86 -29.82
CA CYS A 32 -9.50 5.82 -29.28
C CYS A 32 -8.53 5.78 -30.45
N ARG A 33 -7.62 6.77 -30.53
CA ARG A 33 -6.64 6.88 -31.63
C ARG A 33 -7.33 6.86 -33.01
N GLY A 34 -8.48 7.53 -33.13
CA GLY A 34 -9.29 7.55 -34.35
C GLY A 34 -10.04 6.25 -34.69
N HIS A 35 -9.98 5.22 -33.85
CA HIS A 35 -10.71 3.96 -34.04
C HIS A 35 -11.94 3.89 -33.11
N ARG A 36 -13.08 3.44 -33.66
CA ARG A 36 -14.32 3.21 -32.89
C ARG A 36 -14.07 2.25 -31.74
N GLN A 37 -14.63 2.56 -30.57
CA GLN A 37 -14.51 1.75 -29.36
C GLN A 37 -15.82 1.03 -29.04
N PRO A 38 -16.04 -0.18 -29.60
CA PRO A 38 -17.20 -0.98 -29.23
C PRO A 38 -17.06 -1.51 -27.80
N GLY A 39 -18.19 -1.63 -27.09
CA GLY A 39 -18.17 -2.16 -25.72
C GLY A 39 -17.78 -1.15 -24.65
N THR A 40 -17.53 0.12 -24.99
CA THR A 40 -17.28 1.16 -23.98
C THR A 40 -18.48 1.32 -23.06
N PHE A 41 -18.25 1.26 -21.76
CA PHE A 41 -19.26 1.52 -20.75
C PHE A 41 -19.36 3.04 -20.50
N VAL A 42 -20.55 3.59 -20.73
CA VAL A 42 -20.83 5.02 -20.61
C VAL A 42 -21.85 5.22 -19.50
N GLN A 43 -21.53 6.10 -18.56
CA GLN A 43 -22.39 6.46 -17.45
C GLN A 43 -22.80 7.92 -17.56
N LEU A 44 -24.01 8.22 -17.11
CA LEU A 44 -24.57 9.55 -17.03
C LEU A 44 -24.88 9.81 -15.55
N TYR A 45 -24.24 10.82 -14.99
CA TYR A 45 -24.36 11.23 -13.60
C TYR A 45 -24.98 12.62 -13.49
N ASP A 46 -25.50 12.94 -12.32
CA ASP A 46 -25.85 14.29 -11.86
C ASP A 46 -24.80 14.80 -10.86
N GLU A 47 -24.30 16.01 -11.03
CA GLU A 47 -23.40 16.64 -10.05
C GLU A 47 -24.23 17.34 -8.98
N ASP A 48 -24.28 16.77 -7.77
CA ASP A 48 -25.01 17.36 -6.66
C ASP A 48 -24.12 18.38 -5.91
N SER A 49 -24.41 19.66 -6.12
CA SER A 49 -23.53 20.75 -5.67
C SER A 49 -23.41 20.94 -4.14
N LEU A 50 -24.07 20.17 -3.27
CA LEU A 50 -24.07 20.52 -1.84
C LEU A 50 -23.83 19.40 -0.81
N PHE A 51 -24.40 18.18 -0.85
CA PHE A 51 -24.23 17.21 0.27
C PHE A 51 -24.38 15.70 -0.04
N ASP A 52 -24.41 15.23 -1.30
CA ASP A 52 -24.48 13.79 -1.64
C ASP A 52 -23.41 13.38 -2.68
N SER A 53 -23.23 12.08 -2.86
CA SER A 53 -22.44 11.51 -3.96
C SER A 53 -23.24 11.56 -5.26
N ASP A 54 -22.61 11.98 -6.35
CA ASP A 54 -23.22 12.09 -7.69
C ASP A 54 -24.17 10.95 -8.05
N ASP A 55 -25.39 11.31 -8.44
CA ASP A 55 -26.47 10.37 -8.72
C ASP A 55 -26.32 9.74 -10.10
N LEU A 56 -26.29 8.40 -10.17
CA LEU A 56 -26.27 7.69 -11.45
C LEU A 56 -27.66 7.73 -12.11
N LEU A 57 -27.83 8.65 -13.07
CA LEU A 57 -29.06 8.80 -13.84
C LEU A 57 -29.29 7.65 -14.84
N GLY A 58 -28.21 7.09 -15.40
CA GLY A 58 -28.30 5.95 -16.32
C GLY A 58 -26.96 5.49 -16.88
N SER A 59 -26.92 4.27 -17.40
CA SER A 59 -25.71 3.74 -18.04
C SER A 59 -26.02 2.86 -19.26
N VAL A 60 -25.06 2.75 -20.17
CA VAL A 60 -25.19 2.02 -21.45
C VAL A 60 -23.83 1.49 -21.89
N VAL A 61 -23.85 0.45 -22.73
CA VAL A 61 -22.66 -0.04 -23.45
C VAL A 61 -22.73 0.41 -24.90
N ALA A 62 -21.66 1.02 -25.40
CA ALA A 62 -21.54 1.44 -26.79
C ALA A 62 -21.62 0.25 -27.76
N ASP A 63 -22.31 0.43 -28.88
CA ASP A 63 -22.52 -0.61 -29.89
C ASP A 63 -21.24 -0.99 -30.65
N HIS A 64 -21.33 -1.93 -31.58
CA HIS A 64 -20.20 -2.37 -32.43
C HIS A 64 -19.56 -1.24 -33.27
N ARG A 65 -20.20 -0.07 -33.39
CA ARG A 65 -19.69 1.13 -34.08
C ARG A 65 -19.17 2.18 -33.10
N GLY A 66 -19.12 1.88 -31.80
CA GLY A 66 -18.76 2.81 -30.73
C GLY A 66 -19.83 3.86 -30.45
N VAL A 67 -21.04 3.72 -31.00
CA VAL A 67 -22.14 4.67 -30.78
C VAL A 67 -22.85 4.31 -29.49
N PHE A 68 -23.15 5.30 -28.64
CA PHE A 68 -23.98 5.13 -27.46
C PHE A 68 -25.15 6.10 -27.46
N CYS A 69 -26.23 5.70 -26.81
CA CYS A 69 -27.26 6.64 -26.36
C CYS A 69 -27.69 6.30 -24.94
N VAL A 70 -27.50 7.23 -24.02
CA VAL A 70 -27.85 7.10 -22.61
C VAL A 70 -28.98 8.05 -22.26
N LYS A 71 -29.89 7.60 -21.40
CA LYS A 71 -31.04 8.35 -20.90
C LYS A 71 -31.00 8.35 -19.39
N GLY A 72 -31.40 9.46 -18.81
CA GLY A 72 -31.50 9.62 -17.37
C GLY A 72 -32.63 10.58 -17.02
N SER A 73 -33.18 10.40 -15.82
CA SER A 73 -34.16 11.32 -15.24
C SER A 73 -34.11 11.25 -13.73
N THR A 74 -34.19 12.39 -13.06
CA THR A 74 -34.25 12.48 -11.60
C THR A 74 -35.21 13.58 -11.17
N ASP A 75 -35.66 13.53 -9.92
CA ASP A 75 -36.57 14.51 -9.31
C ASP A 75 -35.75 15.47 -8.45
N GLU A 76 -35.55 16.70 -8.94
CA GLU A 76 -34.70 17.69 -8.29
C GLU A 76 -35.42 19.02 -8.06
N PHE A 77 -35.01 19.71 -7.00
CA PHE A 77 -35.50 21.05 -6.69
C PHE A 77 -34.84 22.13 -7.56
N THR A 78 -33.62 21.86 -8.04
CA THR A 78 -32.83 22.71 -8.93
C THR A 78 -32.75 22.09 -10.32
N THR A 79 -32.18 22.81 -11.28
CA THR A 79 -31.86 22.21 -12.58
C THR A 79 -30.73 21.21 -12.41
N ILE A 80 -30.92 19.99 -12.94
CA ILE A 80 -29.91 18.94 -12.90
C ILE A 80 -28.61 19.41 -13.57
N GLU A 81 -27.46 18.94 -13.11
CA GLU A 81 -26.12 19.23 -13.66
C GLU A 81 -25.49 17.96 -14.29
N PRO A 82 -26.10 17.38 -15.36
CA PRO A 82 -25.72 16.08 -15.85
C PRO A 82 -24.37 16.07 -16.56
N TYR A 83 -23.59 15.01 -16.36
CA TYR A 83 -22.32 14.81 -17.05
C TYR A 83 -22.12 13.34 -17.47
N ILE A 84 -21.40 13.15 -18.59
CA ILE A 84 -20.98 11.83 -19.04
C ILE A 84 -19.68 11.45 -18.35
N PHE A 85 -19.63 10.22 -17.83
CA PHE A 85 -18.45 9.59 -17.24
C PHE A 85 -18.09 8.32 -18.02
N ILE A 86 -16.83 8.23 -18.45
CA ILE A 86 -16.29 7.05 -19.14
C ILE A 86 -14.95 6.69 -18.52
N GLU A 87 -14.89 5.51 -17.90
CA GLU A 87 -13.64 4.90 -17.45
C GLU A 87 -13.00 4.11 -18.60
N HIS A 88 -11.74 4.39 -18.94
CA HIS A 88 -11.05 3.77 -20.08
C HIS A 88 -9.56 3.56 -19.85
N ASN A 89 -8.94 2.75 -20.71
CA ASN A 89 -7.50 2.54 -20.75
C ASN A 89 -6.84 2.96 -22.08
N CYS A 90 -7.58 3.69 -22.93
CA CYS A 90 -7.06 4.21 -24.20
C CYS A 90 -5.80 5.06 -23.97
N GLY A 91 -4.67 4.70 -24.59
CA GLY A 91 -3.41 5.45 -24.43
C GLY A 91 -2.52 4.98 -23.30
N TYR A 92 -3.03 4.14 -22.40
CA TYR A 92 -2.36 3.68 -21.17
C TYR A 92 -2.33 2.15 -21.09
N GLU A 93 -2.38 1.47 -22.24
CA GLU A 93 -2.46 0.02 -22.28
C GLU A 93 -1.24 -0.63 -21.59
N GLY A 94 -1.48 -1.54 -20.65
CA GLY A 94 -0.44 -2.19 -19.86
C GLY A 94 -0.01 -1.43 -18.59
N LEU A 95 -0.60 -0.27 -18.30
CA LEU A 95 -0.53 0.35 -16.98
C LEU A 95 -1.69 -0.13 -16.10
N ASN A 96 -1.43 -0.22 -14.79
CA ASN A 96 -2.45 -0.56 -13.78
C ASN A 96 -3.34 0.64 -13.39
N GLU A 97 -3.25 1.74 -14.14
CA GLU A 97 -4.01 2.96 -13.90
C GLU A 97 -5.04 3.14 -15.02
N LYS A 98 -6.31 3.33 -14.64
CA LYS A 98 -7.36 3.70 -15.59
C LYS A 98 -7.52 5.21 -15.63
N ARG A 99 -7.91 5.73 -16.79
CA ARG A 99 -8.24 7.13 -16.99
C ARG A 99 -9.74 7.33 -17.06
N VAL A 100 -10.15 8.55 -16.78
CA VAL A 100 -11.54 8.96 -16.75
C VAL A 100 -11.73 10.11 -17.72
N PHE A 101 -12.73 10.00 -18.58
CA PHE A 101 -13.24 11.07 -19.40
C PHE A 101 -14.54 11.58 -18.78
N THR A 102 -14.60 12.88 -18.48
CA THR A 102 -15.83 13.56 -18.04
C THR A 102 -16.19 14.70 -18.98
N ARG A 103 -17.49 14.88 -19.25
CA ARG A 103 -17.99 16.03 -20.01
C ARG A 103 -19.43 16.37 -19.64
N ILE A 104 -19.63 17.63 -19.25
CA ILE A 104 -20.92 18.20 -18.85
C ILE A 104 -21.87 18.28 -20.05
N VAL A 105 -23.14 17.99 -19.80
CA VAL A 105 -24.25 18.13 -20.74
C VAL A 105 -24.88 19.51 -20.54
N PRO A 106 -25.03 20.33 -21.61
CA PRO A 106 -25.56 21.68 -21.47
C PRO A 106 -27.01 21.71 -20.97
N ALA A 107 -27.31 22.67 -20.09
CA ALA A 107 -28.62 22.80 -19.46
C ALA A 107 -29.80 22.97 -20.45
N ASP A 108 -29.56 23.55 -21.63
CA ASP A 108 -30.56 23.72 -22.69
C ASP A 108 -31.12 22.39 -23.24
N HIS A 109 -30.49 21.26 -22.92
CA HIS A 109 -30.92 19.92 -23.33
C HIS A 109 -31.63 19.13 -22.23
N ILE A 110 -31.77 19.73 -21.04
CA ILE A 110 -32.56 19.21 -19.93
C ILE A 110 -34.02 19.60 -20.18
N THR A 111 -34.93 18.68 -19.93
CA THR A 111 -36.36 18.96 -20.08
C THR A 111 -37.15 18.42 -18.92
N GLU A 112 -38.12 19.21 -18.45
CA GLU A 112 -39.08 18.77 -17.45
C GLU A 112 -39.96 17.61 -17.95
N GLY A 113 -40.15 16.61 -17.09
CA GLY A 113 -40.92 15.40 -17.30
C GLY A 113 -40.06 14.13 -17.31
N ALA A 114 -40.73 12.98 -17.43
CA ALA A 114 -40.08 11.66 -17.38
C ALA A 114 -39.27 11.29 -18.63
N LYS A 115 -39.36 12.08 -19.71
CA LYS A 115 -38.70 11.80 -20.99
C LYS A 115 -38.11 13.07 -21.56
N ALA A 116 -36.86 12.99 -22.01
CA ALA A 116 -36.20 14.10 -22.68
C ALA A 116 -36.94 14.47 -23.97
N LYS A 117 -37.25 15.76 -24.18
CA LYS A 117 -37.89 16.22 -25.44
C LYS A 117 -36.90 16.29 -26.60
N ASN A 118 -35.62 16.50 -26.29
CA ASN A 118 -34.52 16.64 -27.25
C ASN A 118 -33.36 15.71 -26.87
N VAL A 119 -32.51 15.41 -27.85
CA VAL A 119 -31.30 14.59 -27.65
C VAL A 119 -30.08 15.47 -27.80
N TYR A 120 -29.21 15.47 -26.79
CA TYR A 120 -27.91 16.12 -26.88
C TYR A 120 -26.93 15.26 -27.65
N HIS A 121 -26.42 15.78 -28.77
CA HIS A 121 -25.43 15.11 -29.60
C HIS A 121 -24.03 15.61 -29.24
N MET A 122 -23.26 14.79 -28.52
CA MET A 122 -21.88 15.14 -28.12
C MET A 122 -20.86 15.04 -29.27
N GLY A 123 -21.23 14.36 -30.35
CA GLY A 123 -20.36 14.08 -31.49
C GLY A 123 -19.36 12.97 -31.22
N ASP A 124 -18.20 13.08 -31.86
CA ASP A 124 -17.07 12.18 -31.68
C ASP A 124 -16.29 12.53 -30.42
N ILE A 125 -16.14 11.56 -29.52
CA ILE A 125 -15.37 11.64 -28.28
C ILE A 125 -14.08 10.86 -28.49
N GLU A 126 -12.94 11.55 -28.47
CA GLU A 126 -11.62 10.92 -28.50
C GLU A 126 -11.14 10.74 -27.05
N LEU A 127 -10.98 9.48 -26.64
CA LEU A 127 -10.53 9.12 -25.29
C LEU A 127 -9.01 9.27 -25.12
N LEU A 128 -8.26 9.34 -26.23
CA LEU A 128 -6.83 9.55 -26.14
C LEU A 128 -6.52 10.98 -25.69
N THR A 129 -5.87 11.11 -24.54
CA THR A 129 -5.41 12.41 -24.05
C THR A 129 -4.07 12.81 -24.69
N PRO A 130 -3.78 14.11 -24.88
CA PRO A 130 -2.52 14.56 -25.50
C PRO A 130 -1.25 14.17 -24.73
N ASP A 131 -1.37 14.01 -23.42
CA ASP A 131 -0.33 13.61 -22.47
C ASP A 131 -0.20 12.08 -22.33
N ALA A 132 -1.07 11.31 -22.98
CA ALA A 132 -1.02 9.86 -22.90
C ALA A 132 0.36 9.36 -23.37
N PRO A 133 1.04 8.50 -22.58
CA PRO A 133 2.26 7.85 -23.00
C PRO A 133 1.88 6.81 -24.04
N VAL A 134 1.62 7.26 -25.27
CA VAL A 134 1.33 6.40 -26.41
C VAL A 134 2.56 5.53 -26.61
N GLN A 135 2.59 4.39 -25.93
CA GLN A 135 3.52 3.35 -26.23
C GLN A 135 3.26 3.06 -27.69
N LYS A 136 4.27 3.29 -28.53
CA LYS A 136 4.31 2.66 -29.84
C LYS A 136 4.37 1.18 -29.54
N TYR A 137 3.20 0.58 -29.29
CA TYR A 137 3.00 -0.82 -29.56
C TYR A 137 3.26 -0.91 -31.06
N GLU A 138 4.52 -1.19 -31.41
CA GLU A 138 4.77 -2.00 -32.59
C GLU A 138 3.80 -3.15 -32.44
N LYS A 139 2.71 -3.10 -33.22
CA LYS A 139 1.89 -4.27 -33.46
C LYS A 139 2.95 -5.34 -33.70
N ARG A 140 3.07 -6.28 -32.77
CA ARG A 140 3.79 -7.52 -33.05
C ARG A 140 2.97 -8.05 -34.21
N ILE A 141 3.44 -7.79 -35.43
CA ILE A 141 2.85 -8.33 -36.63
C ILE A 141 3.00 -9.81 -36.33
N TYR A 142 1.89 -10.45 -35.96
CA TYR A 142 1.78 -11.87 -36.15
C TYR A 142 1.91 -11.98 -37.66
N VAL A 143 3.16 -12.16 -38.11
CA VAL A 143 3.45 -12.83 -39.37
C VAL A 143 2.49 -14.00 -39.35
N GLU A 144 1.72 -14.21 -40.42
CA GLU A 144 0.78 -15.32 -40.52
C GLU A 144 1.52 -16.64 -40.28
N THR A 145 1.66 -17.00 -39.01
CA THR A 145 2.29 -18.22 -38.57
C THR A 145 1.21 -19.27 -38.65
N ASN A 146 1.60 -20.41 -39.20
CA ASN A 146 0.81 -21.62 -39.32
C ASN A 146 -0.01 -21.86 -38.02
N ILE A 147 -1.24 -22.37 -38.17
CA ILE A 147 -2.18 -22.69 -37.10
C ILE A 147 -1.51 -23.42 -35.92
N ASP A 148 -0.54 -24.29 -36.19
CA ASP A 148 0.21 -25.04 -35.18
C ASP A 148 1.06 -24.15 -34.25
N GLU A 149 1.60 -23.04 -34.75
CA GLU A 149 2.37 -22.07 -33.95
C GLU A 149 1.46 -21.22 -33.06
N ARG A 150 0.27 -20.86 -33.55
CA ARG A 150 -0.76 -20.21 -32.73
C ARG A 150 -1.22 -21.12 -31.60
N ILE A 151 -1.47 -22.39 -31.89
CA ILE A 151 -1.83 -23.40 -30.88
C ILE A 151 -0.70 -23.51 -29.83
N ARG A 152 0.57 -23.55 -30.24
CA ARG A 152 1.72 -23.61 -29.31
C ARG A 152 1.85 -22.39 -28.41
N GLN A 153 1.49 -21.19 -28.88
CA GLN A 153 1.52 -19.98 -28.05
C GLN A 153 0.35 -19.91 -27.05
N CYS A 154 -0.78 -20.56 -27.36
CA CYS A 154 -1.92 -20.66 -26.45
C CYS A 154 -1.74 -21.76 -25.37
N ILE A 155 -0.90 -22.78 -25.61
CA ILE A 155 -0.65 -23.86 -24.64
C ILE A 155 -0.10 -23.34 -23.30
N PRO A 156 0.92 -22.45 -23.23
CA PRO A 156 1.43 -21.90 -21.98
C PRO A 156 0.35 -21.17 -21.16
N THR A 157 -0.47 -20.37 -21.84
CA THR A 157 -1.56 -19.62 -21.21
C THR A 157 -2.66 -20.56 -20.71
N TYR A 158 -3.06 -21.55 -21.51
CA TYR A 158 -4.04 -22.56 -21.12
C TYR A 158 -3.55 -23.41 -19.94
N VAL A 159 -2.27 -23.80 -19.90
CA VAL A 159 -1.68 -24.56 -18.80
C VAL A 159 -1.61 -23.73 -17.51
N GLN A 160 -1.28 -22.42 -17.60
CA GLN A 160 -1.38 -21.51 -16.46
C GLN A 160 -2.82 -21.38 -15.96
N TYR A 161 -3.77 -21.20 -16.86
CA TYR A 161 -5.19 -21.04 -16.54
C TYR A 161 -5.79 -22.30 -15.91
N LYS A 162 -5.41 -23.48 -16.42
CA LYS A 162 -5.80 -24.78 -15.88
C LYS A 162 -5.24 -25.00 -14.48
N ARG A 163 -3.94 -24.71 -14.25
CA ARG A 163 -3.34 -24.78 -12.91
C ARG A 163 -4.03 -23.85 -11.91
N PHE A 164 -4.41 -22.65 -12.34
CA PHE A 164 -5.16 -21.71 -11.51
C PHE A 164 -6.54 -22.27 -11.12
N TYR A 165 -7.28 -22.81 -12.09
CA TYR A 165 -8.60 -23.41 -11.87
C TYR A 165 -8.56 -24.68 -10.99
N GLU A 166 -7.58 -25.55 -11.21
CA GLU A 166 -7.38 -26.73 -10.35
C GLU A 166 -7.07 -26.33 -8.91
N LYS A 167 -6.32 -25.24 -8.72
CA LYS A 167 -6.02 -24.70 -7.39
C LYS A 167 -7.24 -24.07 -6.71
N THR A 168 -8.11 -23.37 -7.44
CA THR A 168 -9.28 -22.68 -6.87
C THR A 168 -10.52 -23.57 -6.71
N VAL A 169 -10.64 -24.65 -7.48
CA VAL A 169 -11.81 -25.56 -7.42
C VAL A 169 -11.63 -26.72 -6.42
N PHE A 170 -10.39 -27.13 -6.11
CA PHE A 170 -10.13 -28.27 -5.20
C PHE A 170 -9.98 -27.93 -3.71
N GLU A 171 -10.04 -26.66 -3.29
CA GLU A 171 -10.16 -26.30 -1.86
C GLU A 171 -11.51 -26.72 -1.23
N SER A 172 -12.43 -27.31 -2.02
CA SER A 172 -13.72 -27.83 -1.54
C SER A 172 -13.91 -29.33 -1.80
N LYS A 173 -13.07 -30.20 -1.20
CA LYS A 173 -13.47 -31.54 -0.70
C LYS A 173 -12.29 -32.27 -0.07
N ILE A 174 -12.46 -32.64 1.20
CA ILE A 174 -11.62 -33.59 1.93
C ILE A 174 -11.88 -34.99 1.38
N HIS A 175 -10.85 -35.71 0.96
CA HIS A 175 -10.80 -37.17 1.11
C HIS A 175 -9.37 -37.59 1.46
N GLU A 176 -9.27 -38.23 2.62
CA GLU A 176 -8.07 -38.80 3.20
C GLU A 176 -7.62 -40.04 2.40
N THR A 177 -6.32 -40.12 2.09
CA THR A 177 -5.58 -41.37 1.84
C THR A 177 -4.15 -41.20 2.33
N VAL A 178 -3.69 -42.21 3.07
CA VAL A 178 -2.52 -42.24 3.94
C VAL A 178 -1.40 -43.12 3.32
N LEU A 179 -0.14 -42.76 3.66
CA LEU A 179 1.18 -43.46 3.58
C LEU A 179 1.95 -43.47 2.24
N PRO A 180 3.30 -43.64 2.24
CA PRO A 180 4.30 -43.55 3.34
C PRO A 180 5.55 -42.66 3.03
N THR A 181 6.20 -42.24 4.12
CA THR A 181 7.55 -41.63 4.19
C THR A 181 8.65 -42.67 4.01
N ASP A 182 9.72 -42.30 3.30
CA ASP A 182 10.99 -43.03 3.30
C ASP A 182 12.06 -42.23 4.05
N GLU A 183 12.70 -42.94 4.98
CA GLU A 183 13.74 -42.55 5.92
C GLU A 183 15.12 -42.36 5.26
N GLU A 184 15.94 -41.52 5.88
CA GLU A 184 17.39 -41.44 5.64
C GLU A 184 18.11 -42.67 6.22
N PRO A 185 19.30 -43.02 5.71
CA PRO A 185 20.33 -43.71 6.48
C PRO A 185 21.52 -42.80 6.77
N GLY A 186 21.94 -42.80 8.04
CA GLY A 186 23.06 -42.02 8.55
C GLY A 186 24.40 -42.76 8.66
N VAL A 187 25.36 -41.96 9.15
CA VAL A 187 26.54 -42.23 10.00
C VAL A 187 27.65 -43.15 9.48
N ASP A 188 28.87 -42.58 9.45
CA ASP A 188 30.18 -43.08 9.93
C ASP A 188 31.16 -41.90 9.70
N GLY A 189 31.98 -41.34 10.59
CA GLY A 189 32.86 -41.84 11.65
C GLY A 189 34.02 -40.83 11.75
N GLU A 190 34.45 -40.49 12.96
CA GLU A 190 35.38 -39.37 13.33
C GLU A 190 36.89 -39.59 13.02
N PRO A 191 37.73 -38.54 13.14
CA PRO A 191 39.14 -38.50 12.71
C PRO A 191 40.16 -38.66 13.86
N VAL A 192 41.38 -39.12 13.53
CA VAL A 192 42.59 -39.00 14.39
C VAL A 192 43.84 -38.91 13.50
N ILE A 193 44.78 -37.99 13.80
CA ILE A 193 46.26 -38.19 13.89
C ILE A 193 46.91 -36.89 14.41
N GLU A 194 47.83 -37.09 15.35
CA GLU A 194 48.62 -36.16 16.17
C GLU A 194 49.79 -35.43 15.46
N PRO A 195 50.42 -34.41 16.10
CA PRO A 195 51.48 -33.57 15.53
C PRO A 195 52.91 -34.08 15.82
N THR A 196 53.88 -33.59 15.03
CA THR A 196 55.33 -33.86 15.16
C THR A 196 56.09 -32.58 15.50
N GLU A 197 56.99 -32.70 16.48
CA GLU A 197 57.98 -31.71 16.94
C GLU A 197 59.31 -31.96 16.23
N GLU A 198 60.06 -30.91 15.87
CA GLU A 198 61.53 -30.95 15.70
C GLU A 198 62.15 -29.61 16.14
N GLU A 199 63.15 -29.68 17.03
CA GLU A 199 64.08 -28.61 17.42
C GLU A 199 65.36 -28.71 16.57
N GLU A 200 65.99 -27.56 16.26
CA GLU A 200 67.34 -27.48 15.68
C GLU A 200 68.28 -26.65 16.56
N ASP A 201 69.45 -27.22 16.85
CA ASP A 201 70.63 -26.62 17.46
C ASP A 201 71.41 -25.72 16.47
N VAL A 202 72.13 -24.71 16.97
CA VAL A 202 73.34 -24.21 16.29
C VAL A 202 74.46 -23.87 17.28
N GLU A 203 75.59 -24.49 17.02
CA GLU A 203 76.87 -24.48 17.74
C GLU A 203 77.81 -23.35 17.25
N ALA A 204 78.98 -23.23 17.91
CA ALA A 204 80.27 -22.63 17.49
C ALA A 204 80.68 -21.31 18.19
N THR A 205 81.90 -21.05 18.68
CA THR A 205 83.21 -21.74 18.57
C THR A 205 84.26 -21.03 19.46
N THR A 206 85.06 -21.84 20.18
CA THR A 206 86.54 -21.87 20.35
C THR A 206 87.40 -20.68 20.82
N GLY A 207 88.36 -21.01 21.71
CA GLY A 207 89.62 -20.28 21.91
C GLY A 207 90.54 -20.89 22.98
N GLU A 208 91.28 -21.96 22.62
CA GLU A 208 92.47 -22.56 23.27
C GLU A 208 93.66 -21.56 23.41
N PHE A 209 94.77 -21.69 24.17
CA PHE A 209 95.43 -22.72 24.99
C PHE A 209 96.61 -22.05 25.78
N VAL A 210 97.31 -22.87 26.58
CA VAL A 210 98.75 -22.86 26.95
C VAL A 210 99.10 -22.49 28.41
N GLU A 211 99.39 -23.54 29.18
CA GLU A 211 100.34 -23.56 30.32
C GLU A 211 101.79 -23.77 29.82
N PRO A 212 102.86 -23.36 30.54
CA PRO A 212 103.47 -24.27 31.52
C PRO A 212 104.19 -23.62 32.72
N GLY A 213 104.51 -24.45 33.72
CA GLY A 213 104.97 -24.04 35.05
C GLY A 213 106.47 -23.89 35.34
N GLN A 214 106.67 -23.48 36.60
CA GLN A 214 107.79 -23.62 37.56
C GLN A 214 109.18 -23.03 37.30
N THR A 215 109.60 -22.12 38.20
CA THR A 215 110.91 -22.20 38.89
C THR A 215 110.89 -21.43 40.22
N GLN A 216 111.44 -22.03 41.29
CA GLN A 216 111.71 -21.39 42.59
C GLN A 216 113.13 -20.81 42.60
N ILE A 217 113.32 -19.56 43.08
CA ILE A 217 114.51 -19.12 43.83
C ILE A 217 114.07 -18.13 44.93
N ARG A 218 114.79 -18.23 46.05
CA ARG A 218 114.56 -17.78 47.41
C ARG A 218 115.26 -16.44 47.71
N HIS A 219 114.71 -15.69 48.68
CA HIS A 219 115.31 -14.63 49.51
C HIS A 219 115.50 -13.22 48.92
N GLU A 220 114.59 -12.31 49.28
CA GLU A 220 114.91 -10.97 49.83
C GLU A 220 113.85 -10.59 50.87
N ASP A 221 113.81 -11.35 51.97
CA ASP A 221 113.00 -11.06 53.16
C ASP A 221 113.53 -9.78 53.85
N HIS A 222 112.98 -8.61 53.54
CA HIS A 222 112.71 -7.55 54.54
C HIS A 222 111.99 -6.29 54.00
N ASN A 223 111.83 -6.09 52.68
CA ASN A 223 111.02 -4.99 52.11
C ASN A 223 109.61 -5.41 51.63
N LEU A 224 109.36 -6.71 51.41
CA LEU A 224 108.04 -7.23 51.02
C LEU A 224 106.95 -6.97 52.09
N SER A 225 107.30 -6.95 53.38
CA SER A 225 106.32 -6.81 54.46
C SER A 225 105.62 -5.44 54.51
N GLU A 226 106.25 -4.36 54.03
CA GLU A 226 105.62 -3.03 53.98
C GLU A 226 104.81 -2.84 52.69
N GLU A 227 105.29 -3.36 51.57
CA GLU A 227 104.61 -3.27 50.28
C GLU A 227 103.36 -4.17 50.24
N GLU A 228 103.44 -5.39 50.77
CA GLU A 228 102.28 -6.28 50.97
C GLU A 228 101.23 -5.65 51.90
N ARG A 229 101.65 -4.93 52.96
CA ARG A 229 100.71 -4.20 53.84
C ARG A 229 100.01 -3.05 53.12
N ARG A 230 100.69 -2.35 52.22
CA ARG A 230 100.09 -1.26 51.42
C ARG A 230 99.09 -1.81 50.41
N VAL A 231 99.42 -2.91 49.74
CA VAL A 231 98.50 -3.60 48.81
C VAL A 231 97.29 -4.17 49.55
N GLU A 232 97.47 -4.71 50.76
CA GLU A 232 96.38 -5.16 51.64
C GLU A 232 95.47 -4.01 52.05
N GLU A 233 96.04 -2.87 52.48
CA GLU A 233 95.28 -1.68 52.86
C GLU A 233 94.51 -1.08 51.66
N GLU A 234 95.13 -1.03 50.48
CA GLU A 234 94.48 -0.58 49.25
C GLU A 234 93.35 -1.53 48.82
N ARG A 235 93.54 -2.84 48.95
CA ARG A 235 92.48 -3.83 48.68
C ARG A 235 91.30 -3.69 49.64
N LEU A 236 91.56 -3.45 50.93
CA LEU A 236 90.51 -3.19 51.91
C LEU A 236 89.75 -1.89 51.63
N ARG A 237 90.44 -0.84 51.18
CA ARG A 237 89.81 0.42 50.74
C ARG A 237 88.93 0.20 49.50
N LEU A 238 89.42 -0.53 48.50
CA LEU A 238 88.65 -0.89 47.31
C LEU A 238 87.44 -1.77 47.65
N GLU A 239 87.56 -2.70 48.59
CA GLU A 239 86.44 -3.53 49.07
C GLU A 239 85.42 -2.70 49.85
N GLU A 240 85.84 -1.71 50.64
CA GLU A 240 84.94 -0.75 51.30
C GLU A 240 84.22 0.15 50.27
N GLU A 241 84.93 0.60 49.24
CA GLU A 241 84.37 1.40 48.16
C GLU A 241 83.38 0.60 47.31
N GLN A 242 83.69 -0.67 46.99
CA GLN A 242 82.77 -1.60 46.35
C GLN A 242 81.52 -1.85 47.20
N ARG A 243 81.67 -2.02 48.52
CA ARG A 243 80.51 -2.16 49.43
C ARG A 243 79.61 -0.93 49.42
N LYS A 244 80.18 0.27 49.37
CA LYS A 244 79.41 1.53 49.27
C LYS A 244 78.68 1.63 47.93
N LEU A 245 79.33 1.25 46.81
CA LEU A 245 78.69 1.20 45.50
C LEU A 245 77.55 0.17 45.44
N ASP A 246 77.74 -1.00 46.06
CA ASP A 246 76.69 -2.05 46.16
C ASP A 246 75.51 -1.64 47.05
N GLU A 247 75.75 -0.82 48.07
CA GLU A 247 74.68 -0.24 48.89
C GLU A 247 73.90 0.83 48.11
N ILE A 248 74.59 1.73 47.40
CA ILE A 248 73.97 2.73 46.54
C ILE A 248 73.12 2.07 45.45
N ARG A 249 73.65 1.03 44.78
CA ARG A 249 72.91 0.26 43.76
C ARG A 249 71.62 -0.36 44.32
N ARG A 250 71.66 -0.92 45.53
CA ARG A 250 70.46 -1.47 46.19
C ARG A 250 69.43 -0.40 46.51
N LEU A 251 69.86 0.77 46.98
CA LEU A 251 68.98 1.91 47.25
C LEU A 251 68.36 2.47 45.96
N GLU A 252 69.11 2.51 44.85
CA GLU A 252 68.60 2.91 43.54
C GLU A 252 67.57 1.91 43.00
N GLU A 253 67.82 0.61 43.11
CA GLU A 253 66.85 -0.44 42.75
C GLU A 253 65.56 -0.35 43.59
N GLU A 254 65.68 -0.11 44.90
CA GLU A 254 64.53 0.08 45.78
C GLU A 254 63.74 1.36 45.44
N ALA A 255 64.44 2.46 45.12
CA ALA A 255 63.82 3.70 44.67
C ALA A 255 63.06 3.52 43.34
N LEU A 256 63.62 2.78 42.38
CA LEU A 256 62.95 2.46 41.12
C LEU A 256 61.69 1.61 41.33
N ARG A 257 61.74 0.62 42.24
CA ARG A 257 60.56 -0.20 42.59
C ARG A 257 59.45 0.63 43.22
N LEU A 258 59.78 1.57 44.12
CA LEU A 258 58.80 2.47 44.73
C LEU A 258 58.16 3.41 43.70
N GLU A 259 58.96 3.90 42.74
CA GLU A 259 58.46 4.74 41.65
C GLU A 259 57.51 3.96 40.71
N GLU A 260 57.83 2.70 40.42
CA GLU A 260 56.96 1.82 39.63
C GLU A 260 55.63 1.53 40.33
N ILE A 261 55.66 1.23 41.64
CA ILE A 261 54.45 1.06 42.46
C ILE A 261 53.60 2.33 42.44
N ARG A 262 54.21 3.51 42.57
CA ARG A 262 53.50 4.80 42.51
C ARG A 262 52.82 5.01 41.15
N ARG A 263 53.51 4.69 40.06
CA ARG A 263 52.93 4.77 38.70
C ARG A 263 51.75 3.83 38.53
N ILE A 264 51.87 2.59 39.00
CA ILE A 264 50.78 1.60 38.96
C ILE A 264 49.58 2.07 39.80
N GLU A 265 49.79 2.67 40.97
CA GLU A 265 48.70 3.23 41.78
C GLU A 265 48.01 4.42 41.11
N GLU A 266 48.76 5.32 40.48
CA GLU A 266 48.18 6.44 39.71
C GLU A 266 47.38 5.95 38.51
N GLU A 267 47.89 4.95 37.78
CA GLU A 267 47.20 4.34 36.65
C GLU A 267 45.91 3.63 37.10
N LYS A 268 45.96 2.89 38.22
CA LYS A 268 44.77 2.29 38.84
C LYS A 268 43.71 3.33 39.22
N LYS A 269 44.12 4.49 39.76
CA LYS A 269 43.20 5.59 40.07
C LYS A 269 42.52 6.15 38.82
N ARG A 270 43.28 6.31 37.72
CA ARG A 270 42.73 6.76 36.43
C ARG A 270 41.72 5.77 35.86
N ILE A 271 42.03 4.48 35.90
CA ILE A 271 41.13 3.41 35.43
C ILE A 271 39.83 3.40 36.25
N GLU A 272 39.93 3.52 37.58
CA GLU A 272 38.77 3.57 38.46
C GLU A 272 37.91 4.83 38.23
N GLU A 273 38.52 5.98 37.93
CA GLU A 273 37.79 7.20 37.57
C GLU A 273 37.05 7.06 36.23
N ILE A 274 37.70 6.47 35.21
CA ILE A 274 37.05 6.16 33.93
C ILE A 274 35.87 5.21 34.13
N ARG A 275 36.05 4.13 34.91
CA ARG A 275 34.99 3.17 35.24
C ARG A 275 33.78 3.87 35.89
N ARG A 276 34.02 4.81 36.81
CA ARG A 276 32.92 5.58 37.43
C ARG A 276 32.20 6.46 36.42
N GLN A 277 32.93 7.12 35.53
CA GLN A 277 32.34 7.94 34.47
C GLN A 277 31.52 7.09 33.50
N GLU A 278 32.00 5.90 33.13
CA GLU A 278 31.26 4.95 32.30
C GLU A 278 29.99 4.45 32.99
N GLU A 279 30.05 4.12 34.28
CA GLU A 279 28.87 3.71 35.06
C GLU A 279 27.84 4.85 35.18
N GLU A 280 28.28 6.09 35.38
CA GLU A 280 27.41 7.26 35.41
C GLU A 280 26.78 7.52 34.04
N GLN A 281 27.56 7.43 32.96
CA GLN A 281 27.04 7.54 31.60
C GLN A 281 26.02 6.44 31.28
N GLN A 282 26.29 5.19 31.66
CA GLN A 282 25.35 4.08 31.48
C GLN A 282 24.05 4.29 32.26
N ARG A 283 24.12 4.88 33.47
CA ARG A 283 22.91 5.23 34.24
C ARG A 283 22.08 6.30 33.54
N ILE A 284 22.72 7.38 33.08
CA ILE A 284 22.06 8.47 32.35
C ILE A 284 21.43 7.94 31.05
N GLU A 285 22.14 7.08 30.32
CA GLU A 285 21.63 6.49 29.09
C GLU A 285 20.44 5.55 29.34
N LEU A 286 20.50 4.74 30.41
CA LEU A 286 19.41 3.86 30.80
C LEU A 286 18.15 4.66 31.19
N GLU A 287 18.32 5.74 31.96
CA GLU A 287 17.23 6.63 32.36
C GLU A 287 16.59 7.30 31.15
N ARG A 288 17.39 7.85 30.23
CA ARG A 288 16.92 8.42 28.95
C ARG A 288 16.13 7.39 28.13
N ARG A 289 16.61 6.13 28.08
CA ARG A 289 15.93 5.04 27.36
C ARG A 289 14.64 4.59 28.04
N GLU A 290 14.54 4.69 29.37
CA GLU A 290 13.28 4.47 30.08
C GLU A 290 12.29 5.60 29.83
N GLU A 291 12.73 6.85 29.89
CA GLU A 291 11.91 8.02 29.58
C GLU A 291 11.39 7.99 28.14
N GLU A 292 12.24 7.67 27.16
CA GLU A 292 11.85 7.52 25.76
C GLU A 292 10.79 6.43 25.59
N ARG A 293 10.94 5.28 26.25
CA ARG A 293 9.92 4.22 26.26
C ARG A 293 8.61 4.66 26.91
N ARG A 294 8.67 5.46 27.97
CA ARG A 294 7.46 6.01 28.63
C ARG A 294 6.72 6.96 27.69
N LEU A 295 7.43 7.90 27.07
CA LEU A 295 6.88 8.82 26.09
C LEU A 295 6.31 8.10 24.87
N GLU A 296 7.00 7.07 24.37
CA GLU A 296 6.50 6.26 23.26
C GLU A 296 5.23 5.51 23.63
N ASN A 297 5.17 4.88 24.80
CA ASN A 297 3.96 4.21 25.30
C ASN A 297 2.80 5.18 25.50
N GLU A 298 3.06 6.39 26.02
CA GLU A 298 2.04 7.43 26.16
C GLU A 298 1.51 7.90 24.81
N ARG A 299 2.40 8.13 23.83
CA ARG A 299 2.00 8.47 22.45
C ARG A 299 1.16 7.36 21.81
N ARG A 300 1.55 6.09 21.98
CA ARG A 300 0.77 4.95 21.49
C ARG A 300 -0.61 4.89 22.13
N ALA A 301 -0.71 5.11 23.44
CA ALA A 301 -1.98 5.16 24.16
C ALA A 301 -2.86 6.35 23.71
N GLU A 302 -2.27 7.53 23.44
CA GLU A 302 -3.01 8.66 22.90
C GLU A 302 -3.51 8.41 21.48
N GLU A 303 -2.68 7.80 20.62
CA GLU A 303 -3.06 7.41 19.26
C GLU A 303 -4.18 6.35 19.28
N GLU A 304 -4.12 5.38 20.19
CA GLU A 304 -5.19 4.39 20.39
C GLU A 304 -6.49 5.05 20.84
N ARG A 305 -6.45 5.99 21.79
CA ARG A 305 -7.64 6.77 22.19
C ARG A 305 -8.23 7.55 21.03
N LYS A 306 -7.41 8.21 20.21
CA LYS A 306 -7.87 8.92 18.99
C LYS A 306 -8.53 7.96 17.99
N ARG A 307 -7.93 6.79 17.75
CA ARG A 307 -8.53 5.76 16.89
C ARG A 307 -9.86 5.25 17.43
N GLU A 308 -9.99 5.07 18.74
CA GLU A 308 -11.25 4.67 19.36
C GLU A 308 -12.32 5.77 19.25
N GLU A 309 -11.97 7.03 19.45
CA GLU A 309 -12.87 8.18 19.24
C GLU A 309 -13.31 8.31 17.78
N ASP A 310 -12.38 8.18 16.83
CA ASP A 310 -12.68 8.20 15.39
C ASP A 310 -13.58 7.03 14.99
N ALA A 311 -13.32 5.83 15.54
CA ALA A 311 -14.16 4.65 15.31
C ALA A 311 -15.58 4.84 15.88
N LYS A 312 -15.72 5.43 17.06
CA LYS A 312 -17.03 5.79 17.64
C LYS A 312 -17.77 6.80 16.78
N LEU A 313 -17.06 7.83 16.28
CA LEU A 313 -17.64 8.84 15.41
C LEU A 313 -18.05 8.25 14.05
N GLN A 314 -17.26 7.33 13.50
CA GLN A 314 -17.61 6.60 12.28
C GLN A 314 -18.82 5.68 12.49
N GLU A 315 -18.89 4.98 13.63
CA GLU A 315 -20.05 4.16 13.98
C GLU A 315 -21.31 5.00 14.15
N GLN A 316 -21.21 6.18 14.79
CA GLN A 316 -22.32 7.11 14.92
C GLN A 316 -22.81 7.60 13.55
N ARG A 317 -21.90 8.01 12.65
CA ARG A 317 -22.25 8.39 11.28
C ARG A 317 -22.93 7.25 10.52
N ARG A 318 -22.45 6.01 10.68
CA ARG A 318 -23.09 4.84 10.06
C ARG A 318 -24.50 4.61 10.58
N LYS A 319 -24.73 4.78 11.90
CA LYS A 319 -26.05 4.68 12.52
C LYS A 319 -26.99 5.79 12.02
N GLU A 320 -26.49 7.02 11.90
CA GLU A 320 -27.25 8.14 11.34
C GLU A 320 -27.64 7.87 9.88
N GLN A 321 -26.70 7.39 9.05
CA GLN A 321 -26.98 6.98 7.67
C GLN A 321 -27.98 5.81 7.57
N GLU A 322 -27.88 4.82 8.47
CA GLU A 322 -28.81 3.68 8.51
C GLU A 322 -30.23 4.13 8.92
N GLU A 323 -30.34 5.04 9.89
CA GLU A 323 -31.62 5.65 10.26
C GLU A 323 -32.20 6.51 9.13
N GLU A 324 -31.35 7.29 8.45
CA GLU A 324 -31.78 8.09 7.31
C GLU A 324 -32.26 7.19 6.16
N HIS A 325 -31.49 6.15 5.81
CA HIS A 325 -31.89 5.16 4.81
C HIS A 325 -33.22 4.48 5.18
N LYS A 326 -33.40 4.15 6.47
CA LYS A 326 -34.68 3.60 6.95
C LYS A 326 -35.83 4.59 6.77
N ARG A 327 -35.64 5.88 7.08
CA ARG A 327 -36.66 6.92 6.85
C ARG A 327 -36.97 7.09 5.37
N ARG A 328 -35.95 7.10 4.49
CA ARG A 328 -36.12 7.15 3.04
C ARG A 328 -36.91 5.93 2.52
N LEU A 329 -36.63 4.73 3.05
CA LEU A 329 -37.34 3.51 2.67
C LEU A 329 -38.80 3.51 3.15
N GLU A 330 -39.07 3.97 4.38
CA GLU A 330 -40.44 4.13 4.91
C GLU A 330 -41.22 5.17 4.09
N GLU A 331 -40.58 6.27 3.69
CA GLU A 331 -41.18 7.26 2.78
C GLU A 331 -41.45 6.69 1.39
N TYR A 332 -40.52 5.92 0.82
CA TYR A 332 -40.72 5.22 -0.44
C TYR A 332 -41.93 4.27 -0.37
N HIS A 333 -42.03 3.46 0.69
CA HIS A 333 -43.16 2.57 0.88
C HIS A 333 -44.49 3.32 1.01
N ARG A 334 -44.50 4.46 1.72
CA ARG A 334 -45.68 5.34 1.80
C ARG A 334 -46.07 5.88 0.42
N ARG A 335 -45.12 6.42 -0.35
CA ARG A 335 -45.35 6.92 -1.72
C ARG A 335 -45.83 5.82 -2.65
N GLU A 336 -45.31 4.59 -2.52
CA GLU A 336 -45.74 3.45 -3.33
C GLU A 336 -47.16 3.01 -2.97
N GLN A 337 -47.55 3.06 -1.69
CA GLN A 337 -48.93 2.84 -1.26
C GLN A 337 -49.87 3.90 -1.85
N GLU A 338 -49.52 5.18 -1.74
CA GLU A 338 -50.27 6.29 -2.35
C GLU A 338 -50.39 6.11 -3.87
N ARG A 339 -49.31 5.66 -4.54
CA ARG A 339 -49.32 5.37 -5.98
C ARG A 339 -50.26 4.21 -6.31
N GLN A 340 -50.26 3.13 -5.53
CA GLN A 340 -51.18 2.01 -5.72
C GLN A 340 -52.63 2.42 -5.49
N GLU A 341 -52.91 3.24 -4.48
CA GLU A 341 -54.24 3.79 -4.24
C GLU A 341 -54.67 4.71 -5.39
N ALA A 342 -53.80 5.61 -5.85
CA ALA A 342 -54.07 6.47 -7.01
C ALA A 342 -54.30 5.66 -8.30
N LEU A 343 -53.58 4.55 -8.50
CA LEU A 343 -53.80 3.64 -9.62
C LEU A 343 -55.16 2.94 -9.51
N LYS A 344 -55.57 2.48 -8.33
CA LYS A 344 -56.90 1.91 -8.09
C LYS A 344 -58.01 2.93 -8.39
N ILE A 345 -57.86 4.15 -7.87
CA ILE A 345 -58.79 5.26 -8.15
C ILE A 345 -58.84 5.55 -9.66
N ARG A 346 -57.69 5.59 -10.33
CA ARG A 346 -57.62 5.80 -11.78
C ARG A 346 -58.29 4.67 -12.56
N GLU A 347 -58.09 3.42 -12.14
CA GLU A 347 -58.72 2.25 -12.76
C GLU A 347 -60.25 2.25 -12.56
N GLU A 348 -60.74 2.65 -11.39
CA GLU A 348 -62.17 2.87 -11.15
C GLU A 348 -62.73 4.00 -12.02
N LEU A 349 -62.02 5.12 -12.13
CA LEU A 349 -62.39 6.23 -13.02
C LEU A 349 -62.38 5.82 -14.49
N ILE A 350 -61.45 4.96 -14.91
CA ILE A 350 -61.42 4.40 -16.27
C ILE A 350 -62.63 3.48 -16.47
N LYS A 351 -62.96 2.60 -15.53
CA LYS A 351 -64.16 1.75 -15.60
C LYS A 351 -65.44 2.60 -15.72
N GLN A 352 -65.56 3.67 -14.93
CA GLN A 352 -66.66 4.63 -15.04
C GLN A 352 -66.68 5.34 -16.40
N ARG A 353 -65.52 5.81 -16.90
CA ARG A 353 -65.42 6.39 -18.25
C ARG A 353 -65.72 5.39 -19.35
N GLU A 354 -65.36 4.11 -19.19
CA GLU A 354 -65.68 3.05 -20.15
C GLU A 354 -67.18 2.77 -20.19
N GLU A 355 -67.84 2.78 -19.03
CA GLU A 355 -69.31 2.74 -18.92
C GLU A 355 -69.96 3.99 -19.55
N ASP A 356 -69.41 5.18 -19.31
CA ASP A 356 -69.87 6.44 -19.90
C ASP A 356 -69.60 6.53 -21.41
N SER A 357 -68.48 5.98 -21.89
CA SER A 357 -68.08 5.95 -23.30
C SER A 357 -68.83 4.89 -24.11
N LYS A 358 -69.28 3.79 -23.49
CA LYS A 358 -70.28 2.90 -24.08
C LYS A 358 -71.59 3.64 -24.41
N ASN A 359 -71.85 4.78 -23.78
CA ASN A 359 -72.97 5.68 -24.09
C ASN A 359 -72.63 6.82 -25.09
N LYS A 360 -71.36 7.08 -25.44
CA LYS A 360 -70.96 8.13 -26.40
C LYS A 360 -69.71 7.73 -27.21
N GLY A 361 -69.89 7.55 -28.51
CA GLY A 361 -68.88 7.04 -29.44
C GLY A 361 -67.70 7.97 -29.77
N SER A 362 -66.54 7.30 -29.96
CA SER A 362 -65.32 7.54 -30.76
C SER A 362 -64.61 8.91 -30.78
N SER A 363 -63.29 8.92 -30.53
CA SER A 363 -62.26 8.91 -31.60
C SER A 363 -60.84 8.83 -31.02
N ALA A 364 -59.99 8.00 -31.64
CA ALA A 364 -58.52 8.00 -31.53
C ALA A 364 -57.93 9.25 -32.25
N GLU A 365 -56.65 9.62 -32.25
CA GLU A 365 -55.36 8.92 -32.11
C GLU A 365 -54.28 10.04 -32.08
N GLN A 366 -53.11 9.82 -31.49
CA GLN A 366 -51.92 10.57 -31.92
C GLN A 366 -50.64 9.72 -31.81
N THR A 367 -50.00 9.59 -32.96
CA THR A 367 -48.78 8.85 -33.28
C THR A 367 -47.56 9.31 -32.48
N GLU A 368 -46.92 8.34 -31.82
CA GLU A 368 -45.66 8.47 -31.07
C GLU A 368 -44.46 8.66 -32.03
N LYS A 369 -43.66 9.70 -31.78
CA LYS A 369 -42.34 9.86 -32.44
C LYS A 369 -41.44 8.70 -31.99
N LYS A 370 -40.94 7.91 -32.94
CA LYS A 370 -39.96 6.86 -32.67
C LYS A 370 -38.73 7.49 -32.01
N ASP A 371 -38.53 7.13 -30.74
CA ASP A 371 -37.39 7.56 -29.94
C ASP A 371 -36.08 7.06 -30.60
N PRO A 372 -35.11 7.93 -30.88
CA PRO A 372 -33.88 7.59 -31.60
C PRO A 372 -32.94 6.64 -30.84
N CYS A 373 -33.29 6.25 -29.61
CA CYS A 373 -32.46 5.47 -28.71
C CYS A 373 -33.12 4.15 -28.26
N VAL A 374 -34.16 3.69 -28.94
CA VAL A 374 -34.88 2.42 -28.63
C VAL A 374 -33.98 1.18 -28.67
N HIS A 375 -32.85 1.24 -29.38
CA HIS A 375 -31.93 0.11 -29.52
C HIS A 375 -30.83 0.02 -28.45
N TYR A 376 -30.76 0.96 -27.51
CA TYR A 376 -29.74 0.99 -26.48
C TYR A 376 -30.36 0.61 -25.11
N PRO A 377 -30.06 -0.57 -24.57
CA PRO A 377 -30.57 -0.96 -23.26
C PRO A 377 -29.98 -0.06 -22.18
N VAL A 378 -30.84 0.58 -21.39
CA VAL A 378 -30.44 1.41 -20.25
C VAL A 378 -30.32 0.51 -19.03
N ILE A 379 -29.17 0.55 -18.37
CA ILE A 379 -28.91 -0.16 -17.11
C ILE A 379 -29.11 0.85 -15.99
N THR A 380 -30.15 0.64 -15.17
CA THR A 380 -30.50 1.48 -14.00
C THR A 380 -30.19 0.76 -12.69
N GLN A 381 -30.03 1.51 -11.59
CA GLN A 381 -29.62 1.01 -10.27
C GLN A 381 -30.50 -0.14 -9.70
N GLY A 382 -31.74 -0.31 -10.17
CA GLY A 382 -32.63 -1.42 -9.78
C GLY A 382 -32.28 -2.78 -10.39
N GLN A 383 -31.35 -2.81 -11.36
CA GLN A 383 -30.68 -4.04 -11.79
C GLN A 383 -29.35 -4.13 -11.04
N THR A 384 -29.41 -4.47 -9.76
CA THR A 384 -28.28 -5.03 -9.02
C THR A 384 -27.92 -6.37 -9.65
N ILE A 385 -27.18 -6.29 -10.76
CA ILE A 385 -26.38 -7.41 -11.16
C ILE A 385 -25.18 -7.35 -10.22
N SER A 386 -25.10 -8.33 -9.33
CA SER A 386 -23.80 -8.87 -8.92
C SER A 386 -23.12 -9.39 -10.19
N ARG A 387 -22.72 -8.49 -11.09
CA ARG A 387 -21.89 -8.81 -12.23
C ARG A 387 -20.50 -8.66 -11.68
N SER A 388 -20.11 -9.72 -10.97
CA SER A 388 -18.73 -10.04 -10.75
C SER A 388 -17.97 -9.79 -12.05
N VAL A 389 -16.71 -9.45 -11.88
CA VAL A 389 -15.71 -9.16 -12.91
C VAL A 389 -15.65 -10.22 -14.04
N GLU A 390 -16.34 -11.35 -13.89
CA GLU A 390 -16.46 -12.48 -14.82
C GLU A 390 -17.29 -12.23 -16.08
N LEU A 391 -18.18 -11.23 -16.14
CA LEU A 391 -18.99 -10.97 -17.35
C LEU A 391 -18.44 -9.90 -18.30
N ARG A 392 -17.24 -9.35 -18.01
CA ARG A 392 -16.50 -8.48 -18.95
C ARG A 392 -15.88 -9.24 -20.15
N HIS A 393 -16.07 -10.55 -20.24
CA HIS A 393 -15.52 -11.39 -21.31
C HIS A 393 -16.54 -11.89 -22.34
N GLU A 394 -17.81 -11.47 -22.30
CA GLU A 394 -18.82 -12.10 -23.18
C GLU A 394 -18.91 -11.55 -24.61
N TYR A 395 -18.07 -10.59 -25.01
CA TYR A 395 -17.92 -10.25 -26.44
C TYR A 395 -16.46 -10.00 -26.81
N VAL A 396 -15.66 -11.04 -26.70
CA VAL A 396 -14.57 -11.28 -27.65
C VAL A 396 -14.92 -12.59 -28.32
N GLU A 397 -15.52 -12.54 -29.52
CA GLU A 397 -15.58 -13.76 -30.35
C GLU A 397 -14.14 -14.26 -30.47
N ASP A 398 -13.86 -15.43 -29.89
CA ASP A 398 -12.56 -16.07 -30.00
C ASP A 398 -12.29 -16.34 -31.48
N PRO A 399 -11.27 -15.72 -32.09
CA PRO A 399 -10.93 -15.93 -33.49
C PRO A 399 -10.50 -17.38 -33.79
N CYS A 400 -10.45 -18.27 -32.79
CA CYS A 400 -10.16 -19.70 -32.93
C CYS A 400 -11.41 -20.58 -33.09
N LEU A 401 -12.64 -20.03 -32.97
CA LEU A 401 -13.89 -20.81 -33.10
C LEU A 401 -14.55 -20.74 -34.48
N ARG A 402 -13.93 -20.11 -35.48
CA ARG A 402 -14.39 -20.17 -36.88
C ARG A 402 -13.79 -21.37 -37.59
N ARG A 403 -14.62 -22.39 -37.83
CA ARG A 403 -14.37 -23.45 -38.83
C ARG A 403 -14.85 -23.02 -40.20
#